data_AF-N1QMQ8-F1
#
_entry.id   AF-N1QMQ8-F1
#
_cell.length_a   1.000
_cell.length_b   1.000
_cell.length_c   1.000
_cell.angle_alpha   90.00
_cell.angle_beta   90.00
_cell.angle_gamma   90.00
#
_symmetry.space_group_name_H-M   'P 1'
#
loop_
_entity.id
_entity.type
_entity.pdbx_description
1 polymer ?
#
loop_
_entity_poly.entity_id
_entity_poly.type
_entity_poly.pdbx_seq_one_letter_code
_entity_poly.pdbx_strand_id
1 'polypeptide(L)'
;DALPLGELCRNKTSNLAGVVRIKDIPYGTTRQEMTAFIGRNAQILRQPEGSPYHAVHILMERESGKTMDCFIEVTNPKEAAWVARQFGRRVEQKRPPKVGDRQVEVLYSSQDELMVELFPRAKHVRWSNGEPVVDRSERKYYEDRPAAGFQGFLHPEELVAMAKHANLSERYPWKAVEEITVRERRAIYDCAIGLMKTLITDLRRANSKYSALLPTPALLQELAVATLSCPGFTEKQKASI
;
A
#
# COMPACT_ATOMS: atom_id res chain seq x y z
N ASP A 1 4.81 -37.48 1.08
CA ASP A 1 3.54 -36.77 1.34
C ASP A 1 3.61 -35.35 0.80
N ALA A 2 2.96 -35.11 -0.34
CA ALA A 2 2.89 -33.78 -0.92
C ALA A 2 2.03 -32.90 0.00
N LEU A 3 2.59 -31.77 0.45
CA LEU A 3 1.81 -30.71 1.07
C LEU A 3 0.60 -30.43 0.15
N PRO A 4 -0.64 -30.43 0.66
CA PRO A 4 -1.76 -30.04 -0.17
C PRO A 4 -1.45 -28.65 -0.73
N LEU A 5 -1.58 -28.49 -2.05
CA LEU A 5 -1.46 -27.22 -2.76
C LEU A 5 -2.59 -26.29 -2.30
N GLY A 6 -2.53 -25.84 -1.04
CA GLY A 6 -3.41 -24.83 -0.51
C GLY A 6 -3.03 -23.48 -1.09
N GLU A 7 -4.00 -22.75 -1.62
CA GLU A 7 -3.78 -21.39 -2.06
C GLU A 7 -3.51 -20.51 -0.83
N LEU A 8 -2.24 -20.14 -0.61
CA LEU A 8 -1.80 -19.32 0.54
C LEU A 8 -2.63 -18.04 0.71
N CYS A 9 -3.13 -17.49 -0.40
CA CYS A 9 -4.07 -16.38 -0.48
C CYS A 9 -5.35 -16.56 0.37
N ARG A 10 -5.91 -17.79 0.43
CA ARG A 10 -7.15 -18.10 1.16
C ARG A 10 -6.98 -18.06 2.67
N ASN A 11 -5.75 -18.19 3.16
CA ASN A 11 -5.43 -18.20 4.59
C ASN A 11 -5.07 -16.81 5.13
N LYS A 12 -5.11 -15.77 4.29
CA LYS A 12 -4.83 -14.40 4.76
C LYS A 12 -5.92 -13.98 5.75
N THR A 13 -5.54 -13.45 6.91
CA THR A 13 -6.47 -12.91 7.92
C THR A 13 -6.82 -11.46 7.62
N SER A 14 -7.98 -11.00 8.09
CA SER A 14 -8.43 -9.61 7.82
C SER A 14 -7.60 -8.64 8.65
N ASN A 15 -7.26 -7.51 8.06
CA ASN A 15 -6.38 -6.55 8.70
C ASN A 15 -7.15 -5.77 9.78
N LEU A 16 -6.92 -6.08 11.05
CA LEU A 16 -7.54 -5.41 12.20
C LEU A 16 -6.80 -4.13 12.62
N ALA A 17 -5.87 -3.66 11.80
CA ALA A 17 -5.10 -2.45 12.06
C ALA A 17 -5.99 -1.20 12.10
N GLY A 18 -5.64 -0.26 12.98
CA GLY A 18 -6.12 1.11 12.89
C GLY A 18 -5.34 1.89 11.84
N VAL A 19 -5.94 2.95 11.30
CA VAL A 19 -5.26 3.80 10.30
C VAL A 19 -5.30 5.26 10.75
N VAL A 20 -4.16 5.93 10.62
CA VAL A 20 -4.04 7.38 10.81
C VAL A 20 -3.74 8.01 9.45
N ARG A 21 -4.52 9.00 9.03
CA ARG A 21 -4.30 9.77 7.81
C ARG A 21 -3.65 11.10 8.19
N ILE A 22 -2.58 11.46 7.49
CA ILE A 22 -1.85 12.70 7.67
C ILE A 22 -1.90 13.45 6.34
N LYS A 23 -2.62 14.56 6.33
CA LYS A 23 -2.87 15.35 5.13
C LYS A 23 -1.88 16.48 4.99
N ASP A 24 -1.70 16.95 3.76
CA ASP A 24 -0.89 18.11 3.42
C ASP A 24 0.60 17.94 3.79
N ILE A 25 1.17 16.76 3.59
CA ILE A 25 2.58 16.53 3.88
C ILE A 25 3.49 17.25 2.85
N PRO A 26 4.71 17.68 3.25
CA PRO A 26 5.69 18.22 2.31
C PRO A 26 6.04 17.28 1.16
N TYR A 27 6.48 17.87 0.04
CA TYR A 27 7.10 17.08 -1.03
C TYR A 27 8.41 16.47 -0.56
N GLY A 28 8.64 15.21 -0.92
CA GLY A 28 9.86 14.49 -0.53
C GLY A 28 9.86 13.99 0.91
N THR A 29 8.77 14.16 1.66
CA THR A 29 8.62 13.54 2.98
C THR A 29 8.91 12.04 2.91
N THR A 30 9.74 11.57 3.84
CA THR A 30 10.22 10.19 3.91
C THR A 30 9.44 9.38 4.94
N ARG A 31 9.48 8.04 4.81
CA ARG A 31 8.83 7.14 5.78
C ARG A 31 9.45 7.26 7.18
N GLN A 32 10.74 7.55 7.27
CA GLN A 32 11.46 7.77 8.52
C GLN A 32 10.97 9.04 9.23
N GLU A 33 10.79 10.14 8.49
CA GLU A 33 10.20 11.37 9.04
C GLU A 33 8.79 11.14 9.55
N MET A 34 7.96 10.38 8.82
CA MET A 34 6.60 10.06 9.24
C MET A 34 6.55 9.16 10.49
N THR A 35 7.46 8.18 10.56
CA THR A 35 7.66 7.35 11.76
C THR A 35 8.05 8.20 12.97
N ALA A 36 8.97 9.15 12.78
CA ALA A 36 9.40 10.05 13.85
C ALA A 36 8.29 11.02 14.26
N PHE A 37 7.53 11.53 13.28
CA PHE A 37 6.46 12.51 13.47
C PHE A 37 5.31 11.96 14.32
N ILE A 38 4.82 10.75 14.01
CA ILE A 38 3.72 10.14 14.79
C ILE A 38 4.15 9.83 16.23
N GLY A 39 5.45 9.62 16.44
CA GLY A 39 6.09 9.55 17.74
C GLY A 39 6.14 8.15 18.34
N ARG A 40 7.03 7.98 19.33
CA ARG A 40 7.37 6.68 19.96
C ARG A 40 6.21 5.97 20.65
N ASN A 41 5.15 6.70 21.01
CA ASN A 41 4.00 6.12 21.70
C ASN A 41 3.09 5.35 20.73
N ALA A 42 3.08 5.72 19.45
CA ALA A 42 2.27 5.03 18.45
C ALA A 42 2.89 3.67 18.12
N GLN A 43 2.08 2.62 18.23
CA GLN A 43 2.49 1.27 17.85
C GLN A 43 2.25 1.05 16.36
N ILE A 44 3.20 1.51 15.54
CA ILE A 44 3.16 1.35 14.08
C ILE A 44 3.41 -0.12 13.72
N LEU A 45 2.55 -0.67 12.85
CA LEU A 45 2.70 -2.04 12.39
C LEU A 45 3.91 -2.21 11.47
N ARG A 46 4.44 -3.43 11.42
CA ARG A 46 5.47 -3.83 10.45
C ARG A 46 4.82 -4.25 9.13
N GLN A 47 5.51 -4.04 8.03
CA GLN A 47 5.04 -4.46 6.72
C GLN A 47 6.18 -4.88 5.77
N PRO A 48 6.26 -6.17 5.37
CA PRO A 48 5.41 -7.28 5.83
C PRO A 48 5.59 -7.58 7.33
N GLU A 49 4.69 -8.37 7.89
CA GLU A 49 4.82 -8.84 9.28
C GLU A 49 6.18 -9.52 9.50
N GLY A 50 6.85 -9.21 10.61
CA GLY A 50 8.20 -9.70 10.90
C GLY A 50 9.34 -8.97 10.15
N SER A 51 9.04 -8.04 9.24
CA SER A 51 10.06 -7.22 8.57
C SER A 51 10.50 -6.02 9.41
N PRO A 52 11.65 -5.39 9.11
CA PRO A 52 12.08 -4.16 9.79
C PRO A 52 11.33 -2.91 9.32
N TYR A 53 10.44 -3.00 8.33
CA TYR A 53 9.81 -1.85 7.71
C TYR A 53 8.47 -1.52 8.36
N HIS A 54 8.16 -0.24 8.52
CA HIS A 54 6.87 0.20 9.05
C HIS A 54 5.83 0.35 7.95
N ALA A 55 4.57 0.08 8.30
CA ALA A 55 3.40 0.26 7.46
C ALA A 55 3.05 1.75 7.28
N VAL A 56 3.89 2.46 6.51
CA VAL A 56 3.77 3.88 6.19
C VAL A 56 3.58 4.04 4.67
N HIS A 57 2.40 4.53 4.28
CA HIS A 57 1.93 4.62 2.91
C HIS A 57 1.87 6.08 2.48
N ILE A 58 2.91 6.56 1.79
CA ILE A 58 2.96 7.91 1.26
C ILE A 58 2.36 7.90 -0.15
N LEU A 59 1.22 8.57 -0.32
CA LEU A 59 0.49 8.60 -1.57
C LEU A 59 0.80 9.87 -2.37
N MET A 60 0.90 9.69 -3.68
CA MET A 60 1.27 10.73 -4.62
C MET A 60 0.18 10.90 -5.67
N GLU A 61 -0.22 12.14 -5.91
CA GLU A 61 -1.09 12.55 -7.00
C GLU A 61 -0.45 12.20 -8.34
N ARG A 62 -1.17 11.40 -9.15
CA ARG A 62 -0.63 10.71 -10.32
C ARG A 62 -0.21 11.63 -11.46
N GLU A 63 -0.86 12.79 -11.59
CA GLU A 63 -0.64 13.72 -12.71
C GLU A 63 0.44 14.76 -12.40
N SER A 64 0.47 15.26 -11.17
CA SER A 64 1.36 16.35 -10.76
C SER A 64 2.64 15.86 -10.08
N GLY A 65 2.71 14.58 -9.68
CA GLY A 65 3.80 14.04 -8.87
C GLY A 65 3.82 14.59 -7.43
N LYS A 66 2.78 15.33 -7.03
CA LYS A 66 2.67 15.94 -5.71
C LYS A 66 2.26 14.91 -4.68
N THR A 67 3.04 14.78 -3.61
CA THR A 67 2.63 14.02 -2.44
C THR A 67 1.38 14.66 -1.83
N MET A 68 0.33 13.87 -1.62
CA MET A 68 -0.94 14.36 -1.05
C MET A 68 -0.95 14.04 0.44
N ASP A 69 -1.14 12.76 0.74
CA ASP A 69 -1.43 12.26 2.07
C ASP A 69 -0.56 11.06 2.41
N CYS A 70 -0.31 10.88 3.70
CA CYS A 70 0.33 9.69 4.24
C CYS A 70 -0.67 8.94 5.13
N PHE A 71 -0.75 7.63 4.94
CA PHE A 71 -1.50 6.74 5.80
C PHE A 71 -0.54 5.87 6.60
N ILE A 72 -0.77 5.75 7.91
CA ILE A 72 0.06 4.93 8.80
C ILE A 72 -0.85 3.91 9.49
N GLU A 73 -0.50 2.63 9.36
CA GLU A 73 -1.20 1.56 10.04
C GLU A 73 -0.63 1.32 11.44
N VAL A 74 -1.51 1.31 12.43
CA VAL A 74 -1.20 1.09 13.84
C VAL A 74 -1.94 -0.13 14.36
N THR A 75 -1.54 -0.65 15.53
CA THR A 75 -2.00 -1.94 16.06
C THR A 75 -3.51 -2.17 16.02
N ASN A 76 -4.33 -1.14 16.28
CA ASN A 76 -5.79 -1.28 16.27
C ASN A 76 -6.50 0.09 16.11
N PRO A 77 -7.82 0.11 15.84
CA PRO A 77 -8.57 1.36 15.67
C PRO A 77 -8.60 2.27 16.90
N LYS A 78 -8.52 1.73 18.12
CA LYS A 78 -8.51 2.54 19.35
C LYS A 78 -7.21 3.34 19.45
N GLU A 79 -6.09 2.74 19.06
CA GLU A 79 -4.78 3.38 18.95
C GLU A 79 -4.83 4.53 17.94
N ALA A 80 -5.35 4.28 16.73
CA ALA A 80 -5.49 5.31 15.70
C ALA A 80 -6.34 6.50 16.19
N ALA A 81 -7.46 6.23 16.85
CA ALA A 81 -8.32 7.26 17.41
C ALA A 81 -7.63 8.02 18.55
N TRP A 82 -6.81 7.35 19.36
CA TRP A 82 -6.01 8.00 20.39
C TRP A 82 -4.98 8.93 19.79
N VAL A 83 -4.22 8.49 18.78
CA VAL A 83 -3.22 9.30 18.07
C VAL A 83 -3.87 10.56 17.49
N ALA A 84 -4.95 10.42 16.72
CA ALA A 84 -5.66 11.55 16.14
C ALA A 84 -6.12 12.56 17.20
N ARG A 85 -6.69 12.09 18.32
CA ARG A 85 -7.09 12.96 19.44
C ARG A 85 -5.91 13.69 20.08
N GLN A 86 -4.75 13.04 20.23
CA GLN A 86 -3.57 13.70 20.80
C GLN A 86 -3.11 14.87 19.93
N PHE A 87 -3.12 14.70 18.61
CA PHE A 87 -2.81 15.77 17.68
C PHE A 87 -3.89 16.86 17.66
N GLY A 88 -5.17 16.48 17.71
CA GLY A 88 -6.29 17.43 17.83
C GLY A 88 -6.16 18.35 19.04
N ARG A 89 -5.80 17.82 20.22
CA ARG A 89 -5.55 18.63 21.42
C ARG A 89 -4.42 19.64 21.25
N ARG A 90 -3.39 19.32 20.46
CA ARG A 90 -2.30 20.27 20.17
C ARG A 90 -2.80 21.43 19.31
N VAL A 91 -3.67 21.15 18.34
CA VAL A 91 -4.32 22.18 17.51
C VAL A 91 -5.17 23.10 18.38
N GLU A 92 -5.99 22.56 19.30
CA GLU A 92 -6.79 23.35 20.25
C GLU A 92 -5.92 24.27 21.12
N GLN A 93 -4.73 23.80 21.50
CA GLN A 93 -3.73 24.58 22.25
C GLN A 93 -2.94 25.58 21.39
N LYS A 94 -3.37 25.84 20.14
CA LYS A 94 -2.70 26.71 19.16
C LYS A 94 -1.27 26.26 18.83
N ARG A 95 -1.01 24.94 18.90
CA ARG A 95 0.27 24.30 18.55
C ARG A 95 0.03 23.27 17.43
N PRO A 96 -0.38 23.70 16.23
CA PRO A 96 -0.67 22.77 15.14
C PRO A 96 0.56 21.93 14.80
N PRO A 97 0.40 20.63 14.52
CA PRO A 97 1.52 19.78 14.20
C PRO A 97 2.13 20.16 12.86
N LYS A 98 3.45 19.95 12.75
CA LYS A 98 4.21 20.24 11.53
C LYS A 98 5.09 19.05 11.14
N VAL A 99 5.24 18.84 9.84
CA VAL A 99 6.28 18.00 9.25
C VAL A 99 7.21 18.94 8.50
N GLY A 100 8.46 19.02 8.95
CA GLY A 100 9.35 20.13 8.56
C GLY A 100 8.71 21.48 8.89
N ASP A 101 8.59 22.35 7.89
CA ASP A 101 7.98 23.67 8.05
C ASP A 101 6.48 23.71 7.73
N ARG A 102 5.91 22.62 7.19
CA ARG A 102 4.51 22.58 6.75
C ARG A 102 3.60 22.13 7.89
N GLN A 103 2.54 22.90 8.15
CA GLN A 103 1.46 22.46 9.02
C GLN A 103 0.71 21.32 8.35
N VAL A 104 0.43 20.27 9.11
CA VAL A 104 -0.26 19.06 8.63
C VAL A 104 -1.52 18.81 9.46
N GLU A 105 -2.46 18.10 8.88
CA GLU A 105 -3.66 17.64 9.59
C GLU A 105 -3.54 16.15 9.89
N VAL A 106 -3.79 15.73 11.13
CA VAL A 106 -3.74 14.33 11.55
C VAL A 106 -5.13 13.86 11.92
N LEU A 107 -5.65 12.89 11.17
CA LEU A 107 -7.02 12.40 11.25
C LEU A 107 -7.04 10.90 11.53
N TYR A 108 -8.10 10.46 12.20
CA TYR A 108 -8.47 9.04 12.22
C TYR A 108 -8.93 8.64 10.81
N SER A 109 -8.53 7.44 10.38
CA SER A 109 -8.97 6.85 9.12
C SER A 109 -9.24 5.36 9.31
N SER A 110 -9.83 4.72 8.30
CA SER A 110 -10.13 3.29 8.29
C SER A 110 -9.28 2.52 7.28
N GLN A 111 -9.23 1.20 7.43
CA GLN A 111 -8.67 0.32 6.40
C GLN A 111 -9.42 0.49 5.07
N ASP A 112 -10.72 0.75 5.09
CA ASP A 112 -11.51 0.94 3.87
C ASP A 112 -11.09 2.19 3.11
N GLU A 113 -10.91 3.32 3.82
CA GLU A 113 -10.40 4.56 3.22
C GLU A 113 -8.98 4.39 2.66
N LEU A 114 -8.11 3.71 3.40
CA LEU A 114 -6.77 3.37 2.90
C LEU A 114 -6.84 2.56 1.61
N MET A 115 -7.67 1.52 1.56
CA MET A 115 -7.76 0.65 0.38
C MET A 115 -8.37 1.36 -0.83
N VAL A 116 -9.30 2.31 -0.62
CA VAL A 116 -9.78 3.20 -1.69
C VAL A 116 -8.63 4.02 -2.29
N GLU A 117 -7.77 4.57 -1.44
CA GLU A 117 -6.66 5.43 -1.87
C GLU A 117 -5.50 4.62 -2.48
N LEU A 118 -5.32 3.36 -2.06
CA LEU A 118 -4.34 2.43 -2.65
C LEU A 118 -4.80 1.85 -4.00
N PHE A 119 -6.10 1.65 -4.18
CA PHE A 119 -6.71 1.07 -5.39
C PHE A 119 -7.77 2.00 -6.00
N PRO A 120 -7.44 3.25 -6.37
CA PRO A 120 -8.42 4.27 -6.74
C PRO A 120 -9.12 3.99 -8.09
N ARG A 121 -8.56 3.08 -8.91
CA ARG A 121 -9.17 2.63 -10.17
C ARG A 121 -9.96 1.32 -10.06
N ALA A 122 -9.98 0.66 -8.89
CA ALA A 122 -10.83 -0.50 -8.66
C ALA A 122 -12.31 -0.08 -8.60
N LYS A 123 -12.95 0.08 -9.76
CA LYS A 123 -14.38 0.42 -9.87
C LYS A 123 -15.25 -0.79 -9.52
N HIS A 124 -16.48 -0.54 -9.08
CA HIS A 124 -17.42 -1.59 -8.65
C HIS A 124 -16.92 -2.42 -7.44
N VAL A 125 -16.03 -1.85 -6.64
CA VAL A 125 -15.57 -2.44 -5.39
C VAL A 125 -15.98 -1.52 -4.24
N ARG A 126 -16.66 -2.09 -3.24
CA ARG A 126 -16.82 -1.48 -1.93
C ARG A 126 -15.85 -2.14 -0.97
N TRP A 127 -15.09 -1.35 -0.22
CA TRP A 127 -14.24 -1.90 0.83
C TRP A 127 -15.04 -2.09 2.12
N SER A 128 -14.77 -3.19 2.83
CA SER A 128 -15.43 -3.55 4.08
C SER A 128 -14.41 -4.20 5.01
N ASN A 129 -13.97 -3.48 6.04
CA ASN A 129 -12.90 -3.92 6.94
C ASN A 129 -11.60 -4.31 6.20
N GLY A 130 -11.21 -3.54 5.19
CA GLY A 130 -10.02 -3.76 4.37
C GLY A 130 -10.16 -4.87 3.31
N GLU A 131 -11.30 -5.54 3.26
CA GLU A 131 -11.60 -6.57 2.25
C GLU A 131 -12.44 -5.98 1.11
N PRO A 132 -12.20 -6.39 -0.14
CA PRO A 132 -13.04 -5.95 -1.24
C PRO A 132 -14.37 -6.71 -1.24
N VAL A 133 -15.44 -5.97 -1.49
CA VAL A 133 -16.77 -6.49 -1.81
C VAL A 133 -17.10 -6.02 -3.22
N VAL A 134 -17.00 -6.94 -4.18
CA VAL A 134 -17.30 -6.66 -5.58
C VAL A 134 -18.80 -6.55 -5.76
N ASP A 135 -19.25 -5.42 -6.29
CA ASP A 135 -20.63 -5.23 -6.69
C ASP A 135 -20.88 -5.89 -8.05
N ARG A 136 -21.62 -7.00 -8.02
CA ARG A 136 -22.01 -7.77 -9.20
C ARG A 136 -23.42 -7.42 -9.71
N SER A 137 -24.06 -6.41 -9.12
CA SER A 137 -25.36 -5.94 -9.62
C SER A 137 -25.25 -5.45 -11.05
N GLU A 138 -26.23 -5.80 -11.88
CA GLU A 138 -26.30 -5.29 -13.24
C GLU A 138 -26.53 -3.78 -13.20
N ARG A 139 -25.57 -3.03 -13.70
CA ARG A 139 -25.66 -1.59 -13.84
C ARG A 139 -25.67 -1.25 -15.33
N LYS A 140 -26.42 -0.23 -15.69
CA LYS A 140 -26.49 0.30 -17.05
C LYS A 140 -25.80 1.65 -17.11
N TYR A 141 -24.91 1.83 -18.08
CA TYR A 141 -24.26 3.11 -18.35
C TYR A 141 -25.18 4.02 -19.19
N TYR A 142 -25.99 3.41 -20.06
CA TYR A 142 -27.14 4.00 -20.77
C TYR A 142 -28.31 2.99 -20.73
N GLU A 143 -29.55 3.40 -20.99
CA GLU A 143 -30.75 2.52 -20.96
C GLU A 143 -30.57 1.19 -21.73
N ASP A 144 -29.82 1.23 -22.83
CA ASP A 144 -29.50 0.12 -23.74
C ASP A 144 -28.11 -0.49 -23.54
N ARG A 145 -27.24 0.12 -22.73
CA ARG A 145 -25.85 -0.35 -22.56
C ARG A 145 -25.55 -0.78 -21.12
N PRO A 146 -25.30 -2.07 -20.87
CA PRO A 146 -24.77 -2.51 -19.59
C PRO A 146 -23.39 -1.89 -19.35
N ALA A 147 -23.14 -1.50 -18.11
CA ALA A 147 -21.82 -1.14 -17.65
C ALA A 147 -20.92 -2.38 -17.70
N ALA A 148 -19.62 -2.16 -17.94
CA ALA A 148 -18.64 -3.25 -18.00
C ALA A 148 -18.48 -4.00 -16.66
N GLY A 149 -19.01 -3.47 -15.56
CA GLY A 149 -18.89 -4.07 -14.23
C GLY A 149 -17.47 -4.00 -13.68
N PHE A 150 -17.16 -4.88 -12.72
CA PHE A 150 -15.79 -5.02 -12.20
C PHE A 150 -14.87 -5.57 -13.29
N GLN A 151 -13.73 -4.89 -13.51
CA GLN A 151 -12.78 -5.19 -14.58
C GLN A 151 -11.40 -5.62 -14.04
N GLY A 152 -11.24 -5.70 -12.72
CA GLY A 152 -9.97 -5.96 -12.04
C GLY A 152 -9.63 -4.89 -11.00
N PHE A 153 -8.77 -5.26 -10.04
CA PHE A 153 -8.28 -4.32 -9.02
C PHE A 153 -7.14 -3.43 -9.52
N LEU A 154 -6.48 -3.84 -10.61
CA LEU A 154 -5.41 -3.10 -11.26
C LEU A 154 -5.71 -3.03 -12.76
N HIS A 155 -5.64 -1.83 -13.31
CA HIS A 155 -5.77 -1.63 -14.75
C HIS A 155 -4.43 -1.75 -15.49
N PRO A 156 -4.41 -2.04 -16.80
CA PRO A 156 -3.18 -2.16 -17.58
C PRO A 156 -2.23 -0.97 -17.43
N GLU A 157 -2.72 0.25 -17.35
CA GLU A 157 -1.85 1.42 -17.18
C GLU A 157 -1.24 1.50 -15.77
N GLU A 158 -1.89 0.91 -14.75
CA GLU A 158 -1.33 0.75 -13.39
C GLU A 158 -0.29 -0.38 -13.36
N LEU A 159 -0.46 -1.41 -14.19
CA LEU A 159 0.54 -2.46 -14.42
C LEU A 159 1.78 -1.94 -15.13
N VAL A 160 1.65 -0.91 -15.99
CA VAL A 160 2.80 -0.25 -16.63
C VAL A 160 3.51 0.70 -15.65
N ALA A 161 2.77 1.38 -14.77
CA ALA A 161 3.31 2.24 -13.71
C ALA A 161 3.71 1.48 -12.41
N MET A 162 3.78 0.14 -12.46
CA MET A 162 3.85 -0.74 -11.29
C MET A 162 5.09 -0.60 -10.41
N ALA A 163 6.09 0.20 -10.78
CA ALA A 163 7.23 0.54 -9.90
C ALA A 163 6.79 0.97 -8.51
N LYS A 164 5.66 1.68 -8.43
CA LYS A 164 5.02 2.11 -7.17
C LYS A 164 4.12 1.03 -6.53
N HIS A 165 3.59 0.10 -7.33
CA HIS A 165 2.65 -0.94 -6.90
C HIS A 165 3.33 -2.26 -6.47
N ALA A 166 4.59 -2.49 -6.79
CA ALA A 166 5.25 -3.72 -6.33
C ALA A 166 5.41 -3.75 -4.79
N ASN A 167 5.52 -2.58 -4.16
CA ASN A 167 5.41 -2.44 -2.70
C ASN A 167 3.97 -2.66 -2.18
N LEU A 168 2.96 -2.62 -3.05
CA LEU A 168 1.56 -2.94 -2.75
C LEU A 168 1.21 -4.40 -3.07
N SER A 169 2.14 -5.20 -3.60
CA SER A 169 1.88 -6.60 -3.95
C SER A 169 1.38 -7.41 -2.75
N GLU A 170 1.92 -7.18 -1.56
CA GLU A 170 1.41 -7.81 -0.32
C GLU A 170 -0.01 -7.35 0.04
N ARG A 171 -0.37 -6.10 -0.29
CA ARG A 171 -1.67 -5.48 -0.01
C ARG A 171 -2.71 -5.70 -1.10
N TYR A 172 -2.32 -6.24 -2.25
CA TYR A 172 -3.26 -6.71 -3.27
C TYR A 172 -4.28 -7.65 -2.58
N PRO A 173 -5.57 -7.58 -2.96
CA PRO A 173 -6.63 -8.24 -2.20
C PRO A 173 -6.68 -9.74 -2.51
N TRP A 174 -5.61 -10.45 -2.17
CA TRP A 174 -5.39 -11.86 -2.47
C TRP A 174 -6.50 -12.78 -2.00
N LYS A 175 -7.31 -12.37 -1.00
CA LYS A 175 -8.47 -13.15 -0.56
C LYS A 175 -9.61 -13.22 -1.56
N ALA A 176 -9.70 -12.25 -2.47
CA ALA A 176 -10.67 -12.25 -3.56
C ALA A 176 -10.21 -13.22 -4.67
N VAL A 177 -9.91 -14.47 -4.31
CA VAL A 177 -9.30 -15.46 -5.21
C VAL A 177 -10.13 -15.69 -6.46
N GLU A 178 -11.46 -15.67 -6.31
CA GLU A 178 -12.41 -15.83 -7.43
C GLU A 178 -12.41 -14.64 -8.40
N GLU A 179 -11.87 -13.49 -7.96
CA GLU A 179 -11.82 -12.24 -8.72
C GLU A 179 -10.43 -11.96 -9.32
N ILE A 180 -9.45 -12.82 -9.02
CA ILE A 180 -8.05 -12.64 -9.43
C ILE A 180 -7.70 -13.67 -10.49
N THR A 181 -7.45 -13.19 -11.70
CA THR A 181 -7.05 -14.06 -12.81
C THR A 181 -5.59 -14.51 -12.67
N VAL A 182 -5.27 -15.68 -13.24
CA VAL A 182 -3.88 -16.17 -13.34
C VAL A 182 -3.00 -15.18 -14.10
N ARG A 183 -3.57 -14.49 -15.09
CA ARG A 183 -2.87 -13.47 -15.88
C ARG A 183 -2.49 -12.26 -15.02
N GLU A 184 -3.40 -11.74 -14.20
CA GLU A 184 -3.11 -10.65 -13.27
C GLU A 184 -2.04 -11.05 -12.25
N ARG A 185 -2.18 -12.23 -11.63
CA ARG A 185 -1.19 -12.76 -10.68
C ARG A 185 0.20 -12.86 -11.31
N ARG A 186 0.29 -13.36 -12.55
CA ARG A 186 1.53 -13.44 -13.31
C ARG A 186 2.09 -12.05 -13.64
N ALA A 187 1.25 -11.11 -14.06
CA ALA A 187 1.69 -9.74 -14.34
C ALA A 187 2.25 -9.04 -13.09
N ILE A 188 1.62 -9.25 -11.92
CA ILE A 188 2.11 -8.72 -10.64
C ILE A 188 3.50 -9.29 -10.32
N TYR A 189 3.69 -10.60 -10.52
CA TYR A 189 4.98 -11.27 -10.33
C TYR A 189 6.05 -10.77 -11.33
N ASP A 190 5.76 -10.84 -12.63
CA ASP A 190 6.72 -10.49 -13.70
C ASP A 190 7.20 -9.05 -13.54
N CYS A 191 6.32 -8.14 -13.14
CA CYS A 191 6.71 -6.76 -12.91
C CYS A 191 7.47 -6.58 -11.57
N ALA A 192 7.12 -7.28 -10.48
CA ALA A 192 7.95 -7.27 -9.26
C ALA A 192 9.40 -7.71 -9.55
N ILE A 193 9.58 -8.78 -10.34
CA ILE A 193 10.91 -9.23 -10.80
C ILE A 193 11.58 -8.17 -11.69
N GLY A 194 10.85 -7.61 -12.65
CA GLY A 194 11.36 -6.56 -13.54
C GLY A 194 11.89 -5.35 -12.77
N LEU A 195 11.17 -4.92 -11.74
CA LEU A 195 11.56 -3.81 -10.89
C LEU A 195 12.78 -4.11 -10.05
N MET A 196 12.88 -5.30 -9.46
CA MET A 196 14.09 -5.71 -8.74
C MET A 196 15.31 -5.67 -9.68
N LYS A 197 15.19 -6.14 -10.92
CA LYS A 197 16.28 -6.10 -11.92
C LYS A 197 16.68 -4.66 -12.29
N THR A 198 15.72 -3.78 -12.55
CA THR A 198 16.00 -2.36 -12.81
C THR A 198 16.68 -1.71 -11.62
N LEU A 199 16.16 -1.95 -10.42
CA LEU A 199 16.70 -1.40 -9.18
C LEU A 199 18.13 -1.88 -8.90
N ILE A 200 18.43 -3.16 -9.13
CA ILE A 200 19.80 -3.70 -9.06
C ILE A 200 20.72 -2.99 -10.05
N THR A 201 20.24 -2.75 -11.27
CA THR A 201 21.02 -2.08 -12.32
C THR A 201 21.32 -0.63 -11.94
N ASP A 202 20.33 0.09 -11.44
CA ASP A 202 20.48 1.49 -11.02
C ASP A 202 21.39 1.62 -9.80
N LEU A 203 21.28 0.71 -8.82
CA LEU A 203 22.17 0.68 -7.65
C LEU A 203 23.62 0.42 -8.04
N ARG A 204 23.87 -0.49 -9.00
CA ARG A 204 25.21 -0.74 -9.53
C ARG A 204 25.78 0.49 -10.24
N ARG A 205 24.95 1.23 -10.97
CA ARG A 205 25.35 2.47 -11.67
C ARG A 205 25.60 3.64 -10.73
N ALA A 206 24.84 3.72 -9.64
CA ALA A 206 24.93 4.82 -8.68
C ALA A 206 26.26 4.86 -7.91
N ASN A 207 27.03 3.77 -7.89
CA ASN A 207 28.37 3.68 -7.28
C ASN A 207 28.45 4.33 -5.88
N SER A 208 27.51 3.97 -5.00
CA SER A 208 27.37 4.47 -3.62
C SER A 208 27.03 5.97 -3.47
N LYS A 209 26.63 6.67 -4.54
CA LYS A 209 26.05 8.01 -4.46
C LYS A 209 24.54 7.92 -4.24
N TYR A 210 24.10 7.99 -2.99
CA TYR A 210 22.70 7.91 -2.61
C TYR A 210 22.11 9.30 -2.31
N SER A 211 20.87 9.54 -2.74
CA SER A 211 20.07 10.70 -2.31
C SER A 211 18.65 10.24 -1.99
N ALA A 212 17.87 11.06 -1.29
CA ALA A 212 16.47 10.75 -0.96
C ALA A 212 15.58 10.50 -2.20
N LEU A 213 16.01 10.98 -3.38
CA LEU A 213 15.29 10.83 -4.65
C LEU A 213 15.85 9.70 -5.53
N LEU A 214 16.96 9.08 -5.13
CA LEU A 214 17.59 7.98 -5.86
C LEU A 214 17.21 6.64 -5.24
N PRO A 215 17.15 5.57 -6.05
CA PRO A 215 16.90 4.24 -5.52
C PRO A 215 17.99 3.83 -4.51
N THR A 216 17.57 3.21 -3.40
CA THR A 216 18.46 2.81 -2.31
C THR A 216 18.52 1.29 -2.16
N PRO A 217 19.60 0.72 -1.58
CA PRO A 217 19.63 -0.70 -1.26
C PRO A 217 18.49 -1.15 -0.34
N ALA A 218 18.04 -0.26 0.54
CA ALA A 218 16.90 -0.50 1.41
C ALA A 218 15.61 -0.72 0.61
N LEU A 219 15.38 0.06 -0.44
CA LEU A 219 14.23 -0.12 -1.34
C LEU A 219 14.26 -1.48 -2.04
N LEU A 220 15.45 -1.99 -2.42
CA LEU A 220 15.59 -3.30 -3.04
C LEU A 220 15.25 -4.41 -2.05
N GLN A 221 15.75 -4.28 -0.82
CA GLN A 221 15.47 -5.23 0.24
C GLN A 221 13.97 -5.23 0.59
N GLU A 222 13.33 -4.07 0.71
CA GLU A 222 11.87 -3.95 0.90
C GLU A 222 11.10 -4.69 -0.18
N LEU A 223 11.43 -4.42 -1.44
CA LEU A 223 10.77 -5.04 -2.58
C LEU A 223 10.98 -6.56 -2.59
N ALA A 224 12.19 -7.05 -2.27
CA ALA A 224 12.47 -8.47 -2.16
C ALA A 224 11.66 -9.12 -1.04
N VAL A 225 11.60 -8.51 0.16
CA VAL A 225 10.83 -9.04 1.29
C VAL A 225 9.33 -9.06 0.96
N ALA A 226 8.78 -8.00 0.38
CA ALA A 226 7.39 -7.94 -0.06
C ALA A 226 7.06 -9.03 -1.10
N THR A 227 7.98 -9.25 -2.05
CA THR A 227 7.82 -10.27 -3.09
C THR A 227 7.89 -11.69 -2.50
N LEU A 228 8.82 -11.97 -1.60
CA LEU A 228 8.96 -13.27 -0.92
C LEU A 228 7.79 -13.56 0.03
N SER A 229 7.23 -12.53 0.66
CA SER A 229 6.10 -12.64 1.59
C SER A 229 4.74 -12.62 0.89
N CYS A 230 4.70 -12.39 -0.44
CA CYS A 230 3.47 -12.27 -1.20
C CYS A 230 2.72 -13.61 -1.22
N PRO A 231 1.49 -13.69 -0.67
CA PRO A 231 0.71 -14.93 -0.67
C PRO A 231 0.19 -15.31 -2.06
N GLY A 232 0.21 -14.34 -3.00
CA GLY A 232 -0.14 -14.53 -4.41
C GLY A 232 0.89 -15.30 -5.23
N PHE A 233 2.14 -15.41 -4.77
CA PHE A 233 3.20 -16.05 -5.53
C PHE A 233 3.39 -17.51 -5.10
N THR A 234 3.63 -18.37 -6.09
CA THR A 234 3.94 -19.78 -5.85
C THR A 234 5.32 -19.93 -5.22
N GLU A 235 5.54 -21.03 -4.49
CA GLU A 235 6.87 -21.34 -3.93
C GLU A 235 7.94 -21.43 -5.02
N LYS A 236 7.59 -21.93 -6.21
CA LYS A 236 8.49 -21.91 -7.38
C LYS A 236 8.87 -20.49 -7.82
N GLN A 237 7.89 -19.58 -7.85
CA GLN A 237 8.15 -18.17 -8.16
C GLN A 237 9.03 -17.51 -7.10
N LYS A 238 8.78 -17.78 -5.81
CA LYS A 238 9.58 -17.25 -4.70
C LYS A 238 11.01 -17.77 -4.71
N ALA A 239 11.21 -19.07 -5.00
CA ALA A 239 12.53 -19.69 -5.09
C ALA A 239 13.40 -19.18 -6.26
N SER A 240 12.81 -18.43 -7.19
CA SER A 240 13.51 -17.84 -8.34
C SER A 240 13.86 -16.35 -8.19
N ILE A 241 13.53 -15.76 -7.03
CA ILE A 241 13.93 -14.40 -6.62
C ILE A 241 15.33 -14.48 -6.02
#